data_AF-A0A4Z1GP25-F1
#
_entry.id   AF-A0A4Z1GP25-F1
#
_cell.length_a   1.000
_cell.length_b   1.000
_cell.length_c   1.000
_cell.angle_alpha   90.00
_cell.angle_beta   90.00
_cell.angle_gamma   90.00
#
_symmetry.space_group_name_H-M   'P 1'
#
loop_
_entity.id
_entity.type
_entity.pdbx_description
1 polymer ?
#
loop_
_entity_poly.entity_id
_entity_poly.type
_entity_poly.pdbx_seq_one_letter_code
_entity_poly.pdbx_strand_id
1 'polypeptide(L)'
;MAFFAMPCFSLRKNQLLNQNEPATMCSSLPITLQPIPLAIGVVSEKPTTINLDSAISPHENIHQVKATDKKEIIRTEKELQDSSPPPVSVGALLIEPIGSAKQEVEFDNETQVAHPANFLMIVPLLKTPRIKNIRCEGEHYHYYGITSPEVIVAEATKFISDNSSVFQWSVKKIIAKFLALTIQDSKDDCQVNPEAVWFVVSMTQKSDEFVIPRWHRDGRMIECTNANHALHCRYATTLLGPTTLVLQETEVVTQGMKQYVGKRKETANALAGEIPLEITRGQIIRFSWGQEDSPVHSEPDLVAERVFISCIYGSISEIKDITATRRQKIGDLQAQFRNE
;
A
#
# COMPACT_ATOMS: atom_id res chain seq x y z
N MET A 1 40.62 -11.08 47.00
CA MET A 1 40.61 -11.58 45.60
C MET A 1 39.64 -10.72 44.81
N ALA A 2 40.03 -10.36 43.58
CA ALA A 2 39.81 -9.04 42.98
C ALA A 2 38.45 -8.80 42.30
N PHE A 3 38.06 -7.53 42.30
CA PHE A 3 37.08 -6.83 41.47
C PHE A 3 37.53 -6.74 39.99
N PHE A 4 36.59 -6.79 39.03
CA PHE A 4 36.58 -6.07 37.74
C PHE A 4 35.11 -6.07 37.26
N ALA A 5 34.36 -4.97 37.09
CA ALA A 5 34.52 -3.73 36.33
C ALA A 5 34.52 -3.93 34.79
N MET A 6 33.48 -3.40 34.13
CA MET A 6 33.29 -3.29 32.66
C MET A 6 34.36 -2.41 32.00
N PRO A 7 34.40 -2.36 30.64
CA PRO A 7 33.93 -1.13 30.01
C PRO A 7 33.20 -1.26 28.65
N CYS A 8 32.42 -0.21 28.38
CA CYS A 8 31.85 0.21 27.10
C CYS A 8 32.80 0.13 25.90
N PHE A 9 32.23 -0.12 24.71
CA PHE A 9 32.85 0.26 23.44
C PHE A 9 32.08 1.42 22.79
N SER A 10 32.83 2.47 22.44
CA SER A 10 32.38 3.64 21.69
C SER A 10 32.60 3.47 20.18
N LEU A 11 31.70 4.08 19.42
CA LEU A 11 31.75 4.36 17.98
C LEU A 11 33.14 4.84 17.50
N ARG A 12 33.63 4.27 16.39
CA ARG A 12 34.73 4.84 15.59
C ARG A 12 34.23 5.34 14.23
N LYS A 13 34.39 6.65 14.04
CA LYS A 13 34.48 7.33 12.74
C LYS A 13 35.76 6.88 12.03
N ASN A 14 35.68 6.55 10.75
CA ASN A 14 36.86 6.43 9.89
C ASN A 14 36.94 7.65 8.97
N GLN A 15 37.95 8.47 9.22
CA GLN A 15 38.45 9.53 8.36
C GLN A 15 39.96 9.36 8.38
N LEU A 16 40.59 9.06 7.24
CA LEU A 16 42.04 9.10 7.12
C LEU A 16 42.47 9.59 5.74
N LEU A 17 43.47 10.45 5.80
CA LEU A 17 44.05 11.34 4.80
C LEU A 17 45.11 10.65 3.92
N ASN A 18 45.32 11.27 2.76
CA ASN A 18 46.48 11.25 1.88
C ASN A 18 47.86 11.20 2.58
N GLN A 19 48.87 10.59 1.92
CA GLN A 19 49.95 11.30 1.21
C GLN A 19 51.09 10.41 0.62
N ASN A 20 51.50 10.79 -0.61
CA ASN A 20 52.86 10.87 -1.22
C ASN A 20 53.55 9.69 -1.98
N GLU A 21 53.52 9.84 -3.33
CA GLU A 21 54.64 9.94 -4.33
C GLU A 21 55.56 8.73 -4.69
N PRO A 22 56.28 8.72 -5.87
CA PRO A 22 56.56 9.81 -6.84
C PRO A 22 56.37 9.50 -8.36
N ALA A 23 56.67 10.54 -9.14
CA ALA A 23 56.46 10.80 -10.57
C ALA A 23 57.30 10.00 -11.59
N THR A 24 56.81 9.93 -12.85
CA THR A 24 57.63 10.05 -14.08
C THR A 24 56.81 10.63 -15.24
N MET A 25 57.50 11.39 -16.09
CA MET A 25 57.05 12.36 -17.11
C MET A 25 56.36 11.80 -18.38
N CYS A 26 55.56 12.66 -19.04
CA CYS A 26 55.66 13.07 -20.47
C CYS A 26 54.47 13.99 -20.81
N SER A 27 54.66 15.31 -21.00
CA SER A 27 55.01 16.01 -22.25
C SER A 27 53.81 16.41 -23.14
N SER A 28 53.49 17.73 -23.10
CA SER A 28 53.16 18.67 -24.21
C SER A 28 51.91 18.43 -25.10
N LEU A 29 51.04 19.38 -25.50
CA LEU A 29 51.01 20.86 -25.59
C LEU A 29 49.52 21.30 -25.91
N PRO A 30 49.15 22.58 -26.21
CA PRO A 30 48.09 23.31 -25.50
C PRO A 30 46.75 23.47 -26.24
N ILE A 31 45.70 23.78 -25.46
CA ILE A 31 44.38 24.25 -25.92
C ILE A 31 44.39 25.78 -25.96
N THR A 32 44.04 26.34 -27.12
CA THR A 32 43.81 27.78 -27.32
C THR A 32 42.31 28.06 -27.28
N LEU A 33 41.87 28.89 -26.34
CA LEU A 33 40.52 29.48 -26.29
C LEU A 33 40.47 30.72 -27.19
N GLN A 34 39.38 30.89 -27.96
CA GLN A 34 38.78 32.21 -28.22
C GLN A 34 37.25 32.12 -28.37
N PRO A 35 36.50 33.18 -27.99
CA PRO A 35 35.04 33.21 -27.94
C PRO A 35 34.41 33.80 -29.21
N ILE A 36 33.16 33.43 -29.51
CA ILE A 36 32.31 34.09 -30.52
C ILE A 36 30.98 34.50 -29.86
N PRO A 37 30.56 35.78 -29.94
CA PRO A 37 29.24 36.25 -29.48
C PRO A 37 28.26 36.55 -30.63
N LEU A 38 26.98 36.76 -30.24
CA LEU A 38 25.81 37.32 -30.97
C LEU A 38 25.08 36.35 -31.94
N ALA A 39 23.75 36.34 -32.09
CA ALA A 39 22.62 37.04 -31.47
C ALA A 39 21.28 36.39 -31.93
N ILE A 40 20.25 36.53 -31.10
CA ILE A 40 18.81 36.73 -31.39
C ILE A 40 18.08 35.73 -32.31
N GLY A 41 17.11 35.04 -31.72
CA GLY A 41 15.93 34.49 -32.40
C GLY A 41 14.76 34.41 -31.43
N VAL A 42 13.83 35.36 -31.53
CA VAL A 42 12.53 35.38 -30.84
C VAL A 42 11.59 34.44 -31.59
N VAL A 43 11.09 33.38 -30.94
CA VAL A 43 9.79 32.77 -31.26
C VAL A 43 9.13 32.29 -29.98
N SER A 44 7.95 32.85 -29.76
CA SER A 44 6.98 32.53 -28.71
C SER A 44 6.20 31.28 -29.10
N GLU A 45 6.03 30.34 -28.18
CA GLU A 45 4.79 29.57 -28.03
C GLU A 45 4.75 28.89 -26.63
N LYS A 46 3.61 29.01 -25.97
CA LYS A 46 3.36 28.67 -24.57
C LYS A 46 3.44 27.15 -24.32
N PRO A 47 4.20 26.67 -23.31
CA PRO A 47 3.94 25.37 -22.73
C PRO A 47 2.99 25.51 -21.54
N THR A 48 1.83 24.87 -21.66
CA THR A 48 0.89 24.62 -20.58
C THR A 48 1.60 23.84 -19.46
N THR A 49 1.84 24.50 -18.34
CA THR A 49 2.32 23.86 -17.11
C THR A 49 1.23 22.95 -16.55
N ILE A 50 1.43 21.64 -16.65
CA ILE A 50 0.67 20.63 -15.91
C ILE A 50 1.23 20.63 -14.49
N ASN A 51 0.47 21.16 -13.54
CA ASN A 51 0.82 21.13 -12.11
C ASN A 51 0.70 19.69 -11.59
N LEU A 52 1.84 19.05 -11.38
CA LEU A 52 2.00 17.80 -10.62
C LEU A 52 2.22 18.13 -9.13
N ASP A 53 1.26 18.81 -8.51
CA ASP A 53 1.28 19.19 -7.08
C ASP A 53 0.03 18.66 -6.35
N SER A 54 -0.27 17.39 -6.51
CA SER A 54 -1.33 16.72 -5.72
C SER A 54 -0.93 15.30 -5.34
N ALA A 55 0.20 15.19 -4.65
CA ALA A 55 0.45 14.08 -3.76
C ALA A 55 1.45 14.55 -2.69
N ILE A 56 0.97 14.64 -1.46
CA ILE A 56 1.68 14.98 -0.20
C ILE A 56 1.34 16.38 0.31
N SER A 57 0.27 16.43 1.12
CA SER A 57 -0.02 17.53 2.04
C SER A 57 0.99 17.47 3.20
N PRO A 58 1.69 18.58 3.52
CA PRO A 58 2.56 18.66 4.68
C PRO A 58 1.76 19.00 5.95
N HIS A 59 2.30 18.53 7.08
CA HIS A 59 1.84 18.78 8.44
C HIS A 59 1.53 20.26 8.73
N GLU A 60 0.33 20.52 9.25
CA GLU A 60 0.07 21.66 10.13
C GLU A 60 -0.51 21.13 11.45
N ASN A 61 0.21 21.44 12.52
CA ASN A 61 -0.03 20.95 13.88
C ASN A 61 -0.17 22.17 14.77
N ILE A 62 -1.41 22.64 15.03
CA ILE A 62 -1.65 23.79 15.90
C ILE A 62 -2.95 23.64 16.74
N HIS A 63 -2.72 23.67 18.06
CA HIS A 63 -3.58 24.02 19.22
C HIS A 63 -4.59 23.04 19.84
N GLN A 64 -4.17 22.54 21.01
CA GLN A 64 -4.80 22.70 22.34
C GLN A 64 -6.24 23.22 22.39
N VAL A 65 -7.17 22.41 22.91
CA VAL A 65 -8.21 22.87 23.85
C VAL A 65 -8.39 21.85 24.97
N LYS A 66 -8.38 22.40 26.18
CA LYS A 66 -8.61 21.79 27.49
C LYS A 66 -10.09 21.99 27.84
N ALA A 67 -10.79 20.95 28.31
CA ALA A 67 -11.54 20.95 29.59
C ALA A 67 -12.75 19.97 29.65
N THR A 68 -12.83 19.32 30.83
CA THR A 68 -14.02 18.98 31.65
C THR A 68 -14.98 17.85 31.26
N ASP A 69 -14.74 16.68 31.86
CA ASP A 69 -15.55 16.04 32.92
C ASP A 69 -17.04 16.45 33.10
N LYS A 70 -17.98 15.50 32.91
CA LYS A 70 -18.86 14.92 33.95
C LYS A 70 -20.07 14.11 33.41
N LYS A 71 -20.23 12.93 34.02
CA LYS A 71 -21.46 12.23 34.47
C LYS A 71 -22.44 11.54 33.48
N GLU A 72 -22.32 10.22 33.42
CA GLU A 72 -23.15 9.18 34.09
C GLU A 72 -24.71 9.16 34.00
N ILE A 73 -25.22 7.91 33.76
CA ILE A 73 -26.54 7.27 34.07
C ILE A 73 -27.73 7.74 33.17
N ILE A 74 -28.53 6.91 32.47
CA ILE A 74 -29.46 5.86 32.96
C ILE A 74 -29.92 4.91 31.84
N ARG A 75 -30.05 3.62 32.22
CA ARG A 75 -30.74 2.49 31.56
C ARG A 75 -32.25 2.71 31.44
N THR A 76 -32.86 2.22 30.37
CA THR A 76 -34.23 1.68 30.43
C THR A 76 -34.34 0.41 29.59
N GLU A 77 -34.65 -0.70 30.27
CA GLU A 77 -35.15 -1.95 29.71
C GLU A 77 -36.62 -1.78 29.30
N LYS A 78 -37.07 -2.43 28.22
CA LYS A 78 -38.22 -3.38 28.28
C LYS A 78 -38.56 -4.06 26.95
N GLU A 79 -38.79 -5.38 27.09
CA GLU A 79 -39.76 -6.29 26.43
C GLU A 79 -39.76 -6.36 24.90
N LEU A 80 -39.33 -7.45 24.25
CA LEU A 80 -39.76 -8.87 24.32
C LEU A 80 -41.22 -9.09 23.91
N GLN A 81 -41.43 -9.48 22.65
CA GLN A 81 -42.60 -10.27 22.25
C GLN A 81 -42.20 -11.27 21.16
N ASP A 82 -42.15 -12.54 21.58
CA ASP A 82 -42.22 -13.73 20.75
C ASP A 82 -43.56 -13.77 20.00
N SER A 83 -43.52 -14.14 18.72
CA SER A 83 -44.53 -15.06 18.18
C SER A 83 -44.04 -15.75 16.91
N SER A 84 -44.13 -17.07 16.93
CA SER A 84 -44.06 -18.02 15.82
C SER A 84 -44.82 -19.28 16.30
N PRO A 85 -45.24 -20.21 15.43
CA PRO A 85 -45.74 -20.15 14.05
C PRO A 85 -47.14 -20.86 13.98
N PRO A 86 -47.66 -21.40 12.84
CA PRO A 86 -47.18 -22.69 12.28
C PRO A 86 -47.46 -22.81 10.73
N PRO A 87 -47.50 -24.00 10.07
CA PRO A 87 -46.74 -24.29 8.85
C PRO A 87 -47.63 -24.69 7.63
N VAL A 88 -47.03 -25.34 6.62
CA VAL A 88 -47.63 -26.01 5.42
C VAL A 88 -47.72 -25.06 4.21
N SER A 89 -47.19 -25.33 3.01
CA SER A 89 -47.40 -26.51 2.15
C SER A 89 -46.31 -26.68 1.10
N VAL A 90 -46.09 -27.95 0.75
CA VAL A 90 -45.41 -28.50 -0.43
C VAL A 90 -46.17 -28.11 -1.70
N GLY A 91 -45.45 -27.84 -2.80
CA GLY A 91 -46.06 -27.65 -4.12
C GLY A 91 -45.04 -27.30 -5.20
N ALA A 92 -44.39 -28.32 -5.76
CA ALA A 92 -43.65 -28.23 -7.01
C ALA A 92 -44.61 -27.93 -8.16
N LEU A 93 -44.26 -26.99 -9.04
CA LEU A 93 -44.90 -26.82 -10.34
C LEU A 93 -43.85 -26.52 -11.39
N LEU A 94 -43.62 -27.53 -12.23
CA LEU A 94 -42.97 -27.44 -13.52
C LEU A 94 -43.69 -26.42 -14.40
N ILE A 95 -42.91 -25.58 -15.10
CA ILE A 95 -43.34 -24.96 -16.35
C ILE A 95 -42.21 -25.19 -17.36
N GLU A 96 -42.51 -25.98 -18.39
CA GLU A 96 -41.69 -26.15 -19.59
C GLU A 96 -41.81 -24.92 -20.53
N PRO A 97 -40.83 -24.71 -21.43
CA PRO A 97 -40.68 -23.47 -22.19
C PRO A 97 -41.52 -23.47 -23.47
N ILE A 98 -42.15 -22.33 -23.75
CA ILE A 98 -42.82 -22.05 -25.04
C ILE A 98 -41.85 -21.24 -25.93
N GLY A 99 -41.46 -21.85 -27.05
CA GLY A 99 -41.57 -21.26 -28.39
C GLY A 99 -40.75 -20.01 -28.74
N SER A 100 -39.53 -20.25 -29.22
CA SER A 100 -38.95 -19.72 -30.48
C SER A 100 -39.45 -18.38 -31.03
N ALA A 101 -38.57 -17.38 -31.01
CA ALA A 101 -38.42 -16.42 -32.10
C ALA A 101 -36.92 -16.24 -32.42
N LYS A 102 -36.54 -16.65 -33.63
CA LYS A 102 -35.22 -16.44 -34.21
C LYS A 102 -34.96 -14.94 -34.36
N GLN A 103 -33.97 -14.44 -33.64
CA GLN A 103 -33.27 -13.22 -34.02
C GLN A 103 -31.83 -13.65 -34.29
N GLU A 104 -31.42 -13.59 -35.55
CA GLU A 104 -30.01 -13.66 -35.94
C GLU A 104 -29.32 -12.47 -35.28
N VAL A 105 -28.73 -12.71 -34.12
CA VAL A 105 -27.75 -11.81 -33.50
C VAL A 105 -26.42 -12.19 -34.14
N GLU A 106 -25.95 -11.30 -34.98
CA GLU A 106 -24.58 -11.25 -35.47
C GLU A 106 -23.66 -11.17 -34.23
N PHE A 107 -23.09 -12.31 -33.84
CA PHE A 107 -22.10 -12.37 -32.78
C PHE A 107 -20.79 -11.82 -33.35
N ASP A 108 -20.55 -10.53 -33.10
CA ASP A 108 -19.20 -9.98 -33.09
C ASP A 108 -18.40 -10.70 -32.00
N ASN A 109 -17.79 -11.82 -32.37
CA ASN A 109 -16.79 -12.52 -31.58
C ASN A 109 -15.47 -11.74 -31.59
N GLU A 110 -15.49 -10.47 -31.21
CA GLU A 110 -14.31 -9.90 -30.58
C GLU A 110 -14.22 -10.55 -29.21
N THR A 111 -13.19 -11.37 -29.03
CA THR A 111 -12.87 -11.98 -27.75
C THR A 111 -12.49 -10.83 -26.81
N GLN A 112 -13.48 -10.20 -26.16
CA GLN A 112 -13.26 -9.23 -25.11
C GLN A 112 -12.56 -9.98 -23.99
N VAL A 113 -11.24 -9.85 -23.95
CA VAL A 113 -10.43 -10.33 -22.85
C VAL A 113 -10.94 -9.60 -21.62
N ALA A 114 -11.63 -10.31 -20.74
CA ALA A 114 -12.21 -9.72 -19.54
C ALA A 114 -11.07 -9.07 -18.73
N HIS A 115 -11.16 -7.76 -18.53
CA HIS A 115 -10.17 -7.04 -17.72
C HIS A 115 -10.31 -7.46 -16.25
N PRO A 116 -9.19 -7.65 -15.52
CA PRO A 116 -9.23 -8.00 -14.11
C PRO A 116 -9.92 -6.90 -13.30
N ALA A 117 -10.66 -7.30 -12.27
CA ALA A 117 -11.39 -6.35 -11.42
C ALA A 117 -10.43 -5.46 -10.61
N ASN A 118 -10.79 -4.18 -10.49
CA ASN A 118 -10.03 -3.17 -9.75
C ASN A 118 -9.94 -3.42 -8.25
N PHE A 119 -10.83 -4.23 -7.69
CA PHE A 119 -10.77 -4.74 -6.33
C PHE A 119 -11.06 -6.23 -6.30
N LEU A 120 -10.32 -6.97 -5.47
CA LEU A 120 -10.57 -8.39 -5.24
C LEU A 120 -10.20 -8.80 -3.80
N MET A 121 -10.98 -9.70 -3.22
CA MET A 121 -10.63 -10.40 -1.98
C MET A 121 -10.13 -11.81 -2.31
N ILE A 122 -8.85 -12.07 -2.08
CA ILE A 122 -8.18 -13.32 -2.48
C ILE A 122 -8.43 -14.43 -1.47
N VAL A 123 -8.91 -15.58 -1.95
CA VAL A 123 -9.07 -16.80 -1.15
C VAL A 123 -7.87 -17.74 -1.34
N PRO A 124 -7.52 -18.56 -0.33
CA PRO A 124 -8.13 -18.69 0.99
C PRO A 124 -7.59 -17.68 2.02
N LEU A 125 -8.38 -17.43 3.07
CA LEU A 125 -8.00 -16.61 4.23
C LEU A 125 -6.67 -17.07 4.84
N LEU A 126 -5.84 -16.11 5.25
CA LEU A 126 -4.65 -16.38 6.03
C LEU A 126 -5.03 -16.69 7.49
N LYS A 127 -4.27 -17.60 8.10
CA LYS A 127 -4.36 -17.77 9.55
C LYS A 127 -3.86 -16.50 10.23
N THR A 128 -4.50 -16.11 11.32
CA THR A 128 -4.11 -14.91 12.07
C THR A 128 -3.14 -15.27 13.18
N PRO A 129 -1.91 -14.70 13.21
CA PRO A 129 -0.93 -15.02 14.22
C PRO A 129 -1.30 -14.36 15.55
N ARG A 130 -0.89 -14.97 16.67
CA ARG A 130 -1.04 -14.37 18.01
C ARG A 130 0.10 -13.38 18.26
N ILE A 131 -0.01 -12.19 17.68
CA ILE A 131 0.92 -11.07 17.92
C ILE A 131 0.41 -10.27 19.13
N LYS A 132 1.33 -9.85 20.01
CA LYS A 132 1.07 -9.02 21.19
C LYS A 132 2.26 -8.12 21.48
N ASN A 133 2.05 -7.05 22.24
CA ASN A 133 3.07 -6.16 22.79
C ASN A 133 3.98 -5.60 21.68
N ILE A 134 3.42 -4.80 20.78
CA ILE A 134 4.19 -4.11 19.75
C ILE A 134 5.14 -3.12 20.43
N ARG A 135 6.44 -3.27 20.18
CA ARG A 135 7.49 -2.50 20.88
C ARG A 135 8.00 -1.31 20.09
N CYS A 136 7.85 -1.34 18.78
CA CYS A 136 8.29 -0.27 17.91
C CYS A 136 7.24 0.85 17.82
N GLU A 137 7.70 2.08 17.68
CA GLU A 137 6.87 3.26 17.44
C GLU A 137 7.16 3.78 16.03
N GLY A 138 6.24 3.52 15.08
CA GLY A 138 6.37 4.00 13.70
C GLY A 138 7.49 3.34 12.87
N GLU A 139 8.03 2.20 13.30
CA GLU A 139 9.01 1.48 12.47
C GLU A 139 8.33 0.71 11.33
N HIS A 140 8.93 0.81 10.15
CA HIS A 140 8.54 0.06 8.99
C HIS A 140 9.72 -0.80 8.53
N TYR A 141 9.41 -2.01 8.08
CA TYR A 141 10.35 -2.81 7.30
C TYR A 141 10.03 -2.65 5.83
N HIS A 142 11.04 -2.33 5.04
CA HIS A 142 10.95 -2.29 3.60
C HIS A 142 11.91 -3.27 2.93
N TYR A 143 11.39 -4.01 1.97
CA TYR A 143 12.17 -4.76 1.00
C TYR A 143 11.89 -4.20 -0.39
N TYR A 144 12.94 -3.76 -1.07
CA TYR A 144 12.91 -3.36 -2.48
C TYR A 144 13.94 -4.20 -3.21
N GLY A 145 13.54 -5.05 -4.14
CA GLY A 145 14.53 -5.86 -4.86
C GLY A 145 13.91 -6.96 -5.70
N ILE A 146 14.78 -7.83 -6.22
CA ILE A 146 14.39 -9.06 -6.91
C ILE A 146 13.46 -9.87 -5.99
N THR A 147 12.41 -10.45 -6.57
CA THR A 147 11.45 -11.26 -5.83
C THR A 147 12.13 -12.51 -5.29
N SER A 148 12.49 -12.46 -4.00
CA SER A 148 13.09 -13.57 -3.26
C SER A 148 12.22 -13.90 -2.05
N PRO A 149 11.21 -14.79 -2.20
CA PRO A 149 10.27 -15.11 -1.14
C PRO A 149 10.96 -15.59 0.14
N GLU A 150 12.02 -16.38 0.04
CA GLU A 150 12.76 -16.91 1.19
C GLU A 150 13.40 -15.78 2.01
N VAL A 151 14.05 -14.82 1.36
CA VAL A 151 14.71 -13.68 2.01
C VAL A 151 13.68 -12.77 2.65
N ILE A 152 12.64 -12.39 1.90
CA ILE A 152 11.55 -11.53 2.41
C ILE A 152 10.89 -12.17 3.63
N VAL A 153 10.58 -13.47 3.56
CA VAL A 153 9.98 -14.20 4.68
C VAL A 153 10.90 -14.22 5.89
N ALA A 154 12.19 -14.49 5.70
CA ALA A 154 13.16 -14.56 6.80
C ALA A 154 13.29 -13.20 7.51
N GLU A 155 13.51 -12.13 6.75
CA GLU A 155 13.72 -10.79 7.29
C GLU A 155 12.45 -10.20 7.91
N ALA A 156 11.31 -10.28 7.21
CA ALA A 156 10.04 -9.75 7.72
C ALA A 156 9.59 -10.50 8.99
N THR A 157 9.80 -11.82 9.04
CA THR A 157 9.53 -12.61 10.25
C THR A 157 10.41 -12.15 11.41
N LYS A 158 11.71 -11.94 11.14
CA LYS A 158 12.65 -11.45 12.15
C LYS A 158 12.20 -10.09 12.68
N PHE A 159 11.93 -9.14 11.79
CA PHE A 159 11.45 -7.80 12.13
C PHE A 159 10.21 -7.84 13.03
N ILE A 160 9.17 -8.58 12.64
CA ILE A 160 7.94 -8.69 13.43
C ILE A 160 8.23 -9.34 14.79
N SER A 161 9.10 -10.35 14.85
CA SER A 161 9.41 -11.04 16.10
C SER A 161 10.27 -10.23 17.06
N ASP A 162 11.19 -9.41 16.55
CA ASP A 162 12.03 -8.55 17.38
C ASP A 162 11.19 -7.44 18.02
N ASN A 163 10.17 -6.99 17.28
CA ASN A 163 9.28 -5.89 17.65
C ASN A 163 7.96 -6.34 18.28
N SER A 164 7.79 -7.62 18.63
CA SER A 164 6.58 -8.12 19.30
C SER A 164 6.81 -9.38 20.14
N SER A 165 5.76 -9.94 20.71
CA SER A 165 5.80 -11.20 21.48
C SER A 165 5.28 -12.41 20.68
N VAL A 166 5.48 -12.43 19.36
CA VAL A 166 4.99 -13.51 18.48
C VAL A 166 5.99 -14.65 18.33
N PHE A 167 5.49 -15.87 18.12
CA PHE A 167 6.31 -16.99 17.69
C PHE A 167 6.69 -16.86 16.21
N GLN A 168 7.99 -16.77 15.92
CA GLN A 168 8.55 -16.62 14.56
C GLN A 168 7.96 -17.60 13.55
N TRP A 169 7.87 -18.89 13.89
CA TRP A 169 7.37 -19.92 12.98
C TRP A 169 5.92 -19.67 12.53
N SER A 170 5.10 -19.03 13.38
CA SER A 170 3.70 -18.71 13.05
C SER A 170 3.65 -17.64 11.97
N VAL A 171 4.43 -16.58 12.12
CA VAL A 171 4.51 -15.48 11.14
C VAL A 171 5.13 -15.94 9.84
N LYS A 172 6.22 -16.72 9.92
CA LYS A 172 6.92 -17.29 8.76
C LYS A 172 5.97 -17.98 7.79
N LYS A 173 5.11 -18.88 8.30
CA LYS A 173 4.13 -19.62 7.50
C LYS A 173 3.09 -18.70 6.84
N ILE A 174 2.71 -17.62 7.52
CA ILE A 174 1.68 -16.69 7.04
C ILE A 174 2.24 -15.79 5.95
N ILE A 175 3.45 -15.23 6.12
CA ILE A 175 4.09 -14.39 5.10
C ILE A 175 4.42 -15.22 3.86
N ALA A 176 4.91 -16.45 4.03
CA ALA A 176 5.17 -17.35 2.91
C ALA A 176 3.89 -17.63 2.11
N LYS A 177 2.77 -17.88 2.80
CA LYS A 177 1.47 -18.10 2.16
C LYS A 177 0.94 -16.83 1.49
N PHE A 178 1.09 -15.66 2.12
CA PHE A 178 0.74 -14.37 1.53
C PHE A 178 1.46 -14.17 0.20
N LEU A 179 2.80 -14.25 0.20
CA LEU A 179 3.60 -14.08 -1.01
C LEU A 179 3.26 -15.10 -2.10
N ALA A 180 3.07 -16.38 -1.74
CA ALA A 180 2.72 -17.40 -2.71
C ALA A 180 1.38 -17.09 -3.42
N LEU A 181 0.35 -16.67 -2.67
CA LEU A 181 -0.95 -16.31 -3.24
C LEU A 181 -0.87 -15.06 -4.11
N THR A 182 -0.17 -14.03 -3.66
CA THR A 182 -0.11 -12.74 -4.36
C THR A 182 0.81 -12.78 -5.58
N ILE A 183 1.88 -13.59 -5.55
CA ILE A 183 2.72 -13.89 -6.73
C ILE A 183 1.91 -14.60 -7.81
N GLN A 184 1.08 -15.58 -7.41
CA GLN A 184 0.24 -16.32 -8.34
C GLN A 184 -0.80 -15.39 -8.98
N ASP A 185 -1.54 -14.64 -8.17
CA ASP A 185 -2.56 -13.69 -8.66
C ASP A 185 -1.97 -12.61 -9.58
N SER A 186 -0.77 -12.10 -9.23
CA SER A 186 -0.04 -11.14 -10.06
C SER A 186 0.24 -11.68 -11.47
N LYS A 187 0.59 -12.96 -11.60
CA LYS A 187 0.89 -13.58 -12.89
C LYS A 187 -0.37 -13.90 -13.67
N ASP A 188 -1.35 -14.50 -13.01
CA ASP A 188 -2.50 -15.10 -13.67
C ASP A 188 -3.55 -14.06 -14.07
N ASP A 189 -3.94 -13.17 -13.13
CA ASP A 189 -5.05 -12.24 -13.33
C ASP A 189 -4.55 -10.85 -13.73
N CYS A 190 -3.50 -10.35 -13.05
CA CYS A 190 -2.93 -9.04 -13.35
C CYS A 190 -2.00 -9.03 -14.57
N GLN A 191 -1.52 -10.20 -15.02
CA GLN A 191 -0.53 -10.35 -16.08
C GLN A 191 0.76 -9.53 -15.85
N VAL A 192 1.14 -9.35 -14.58
CA VAL A 192 2.38 -8.67 -14.16
C VAL A 192 3.37 -9.74 -13.72
N ASN A 193 4.50 -9.83 -14.43
CA ASN A 193 5.59 -10.71 -14.04
C ASN A 193 6.28 -10.17 -12.77
N PRO A 194 6.28 -10.90 -11.64
CA PRO A 194 6.83 -10.41 -10.39
C PRO A 194 8.35 -10.61 -10.34
N GLU A 195 9.09 -9.99 -11.26
CA GLU A 195 10.57 -10.04 -11.28
C GLU A 195 11.16 -9.36 -10.04
N ALA A 196 10.56 -8.24 -9.65
CA ALA A 196 10.88 -7.49 -8.47
C ALA A 196 9.63 -7.22 -7.63
N VAL A 197 9.87 -6.92 -6.36
CA VAL A 197 8.82 -6.64 -5.39
C VAL A 197 9.24 -5.49 -4.48
N TRP A 198 8.26 -4.65 -4.18
CA TRP A 198 8.29 -3.79 -3.03
C TRP A 198 7.38 -4.37 -1.95
N PHE A 199 7.95 -4.91 -0.89
CA PHE A 199 7.24 -5.49 0.25
C PHE A 199 7.43 -4.62 1.50
N VAL A 200 6.35 -4.44 2.27
CA VAL A 200 6.32 -3.60 3.47
C VAL A 200 5.69 -4.35 4.63
N VAL A 201 6.29 -4.21 5.80
CA VAL A 201 5.61 -4.45 7.09
C VAL A 201 5.50 -3.12 7.82
N SER A 202 4.28 -2.78 8.21
CA SER A 202 3.98 -1.63 9.07
C SER A 202 3.46 -2.12 10.41
N MET A 203 4.16 -1.76 11.49
CA MET A 203 3.76 -2.05 12.87
C MET A 203 3.47 -0.73 13.58
N THR A 204 2.20 -0.49 13.88
CA THR A 204 1.75 0.79 14.44
C THR A 204 1.13 0.59 15.82
N GLN A 205 1.43 1.50 16.74
CA GLN A 205 0.76 1.59 18.03
C GLN A 205 -0.63 2.23 17.88
N LYS A 206 -1.39 2.22 18.97
CA LYS A 206 -2.63 2.98 19.08
C LYS A 206 -2.34 4.46 18.87
N SER A 207 -3.12 5.13 18.04
CA SER A 207 -2.96 6.56 17.72
C SER A 207 -4.30 7.18 17.35
N ASP A 208 -4.44 8.49 17.54
CA ASP A 208 -5.58 9.28 17.08
C ASP A 208 -5.41 9.84 15.67
N GLU A 209 -4.26 9.58 15.03
CA GLU A 209 -3.90 10.11 13.71
C GLU A 209 -4.96 9.82 12.65
N PHE A 210 -5.67 8.69 12.76
CA PHE A 210 -6.67 8.23 11.79
C PHE A 210 -8.12 8.19 12.33
N VAL A 211 -8.40 8.94 13.41
CA VAL A 211 -9.78 9.14 13.89
C VAL A 211 -10.68 9.71 12.79
N ILE A 212 -10.13 10.63 11.99
CA ILE A 212 -10.75 11.07 10.73
C ILE A 212 -10.14 10.22 9.62
N PRO A 213 -10.89 9.43 8.85
CA PRO A 213 -10.31 8.62 7.78
C PRO A 213 -9.61 9.50 6.76
N ARG A 214 -8.47 9.01 6.28
CA ARG A 214 -7.71 9.60 5.17
C ARG A 214 -8.07 8.85 3.89
N TRP A 215 -9.26 9.09 3.36
CA TRP A 215 -9.70 8.50 2.10
C TRP A 215 -8.81 8.97 0.97
N HIS A 216 -8.27 8.02 0.19
CA HIS A 216 -7.45 8.29 -0.96
C HIS A 216 -7.57 7.19 -2.01
N ARG A 217 -7.16 7.52 -3.23
CA ARG A 217 -6.78 6.56 -4.26
C ARG A 217 -5.27 6.54 -4.36
N ASP A 218 -4.70 5.37 -4.54
CA ASP A 218 -3.29 5.27 -4.88
C ASP A 218 -3.12 5.84 -6.30
N GLY A 219 -2.31 6.89 -6.42
CA GLY A 219 -1.97 7.49 -7.70
C GLY A 219 -1.11 6.56 -8.56
N ARG A 220 -0.86 6.98 -9.80
CA ARG A 220 0.06 6.28 -10.69
C ARG A 220 1.45 6.27 -10.07
N MET A 221 1.99 5.09 -9.77
CA MET A 221 3.30 4.94 -9.11
C MET A 221 4.46 4.82 -10.12
N ILE A 222 4.16 4.38 -11.34
CA ILE A 222 5.09 4.19 -12.45
C ILE A 222 4.39 4.52 -13.76
N GLU A 223 5.15 4.97 -14.75
CA GLU A 223 4.72 4.95 -16.15
C GLU A 223 5.00 3.57 -16.73
N CYS A 224 4.05 2.65 -16.58
CA CYS A 224 4.16 1.34 -17.22
C CYS A 224 4.08 1.50 -18.74
N THR A 225 5.15 1.12 -19.42
CA THR A 225 5.20 1.07 -20.89
C THR A 225 4.94 -0.33 -21.45
N ASN A 226 4.78 -1.33 -20.58
CA ASN A 226 4.50 -2.71 -20.97
C ASN A 226 3.01 -2.90 -21.27
N ALA A 227 2.67 -3.02 -22.55
CA ALA A 227 1.29 -3.25 -23.00
C ALA A 227 0.70 -4.59 -22.55
N ASN A 228 1.54 -5.53 -22.09
CA ASN A 228 1.09 -6.84 -21.62
C ASN A 228 0.65 -6.83 -20.15
N HIS A 229 0.92 -5.76 -19.39
CA HIS A 229 0.40 -5.65 -18.04
C HIS A 229 -1.09 -5.33 -18.09
N ALA A 230 -1.93 -6.27 -17.63
CA ALA A 230 -3.37 -6.07 -17.62
C ALA A 230 -3.78 -5.11 -16.50
N LEU A 231 -3.17 -5.22 -15.30
CA LEU A 231 -3.50 -4.38 -14.16
C LEU A 231 -2.41 -4.35 -13.11
N HIS A 232 -1.89 -3.15 -12.80
CA HIS A 232 -1.03 -3.02 -11.64
C HIS A 232 -1.83 -2.94 -10.35
N CYS A 233 -1.41 -3.74 -9.37
CA CYS A 233 -2.10 -3.88 -8.11
C CYS A 233 -1.16 -3.72 -6.92
N ARG A 234 -1.76 -3.30 -5.80
CA ARG A 234 -1.21 -3.49 -4.46
C ARG A 234 -1.98 -4.63 -3.79
N TYR A 235 -1.22 -5.51 -3.16
CA TYR A 235 -1.77 -6.57 -2.31
C TYR A 235 -1.54 -6.21 -0.86
N ALA A 236 -2.52 -6.46 -0.02
CA ALA A 236 -2.46 -6.06 1.38
C ALA A 236 -3.24 -7.01 2.30
N THR A 237 -2.80 -7.11 3.55
CA THR A 237 -3.58 -7.77 4.60
C THR A 237 -3.19 -7.25 5.98
N THR A 238 -4.10 -7.41 6.93
CA THR A 238 -3.88 -7.09 8.34
C THR A 238 -3.73 -8.37 9.16
N LEU A 239 -2.57 -8.54 9.78
CA LEU A 239 -2.23 -9.68 10.65
C LEU A 239 -2.70 -9.47 12.10
N LEU A 240 -2.67 -8.23 12.57
CA LEU A 240 -3.14 -7.79 13.89
C LEU A 240 -3.83 -6.43 13.75
N GLY A 241 -4.88 -6.20 14.54
CA GLY A 241 -5.54 -4.89 14.65
C GLY A 241 -6.67 -4.68 13.62
N PRO A 242 -7.15 -3.43 13.52
CA PRO A 242 -8.21 -3.05 12.58
C PRO A 242 -7.78 -3.19 11.11
N THR A 243 -8.70 -3.61 10.25
CA THR A 243 -8.46 -3.82 8.82
C THR A 243 -8.47 -2.51 8.04
N THR A 244 -7.78 -2.47 6.90
CA THR A 244 -7.87 -1.35 5.96
C THR A 244 -9.34 -1.13 5.58
N LEU A 245 -9.77 0.13 5.57
CA LEU A 245 -11.09 0.51 5.10
C LEU A 245 -11.05 0.65 3.58
N VAL A 246 -12.05 0.08 2.89
CA VAL A 246 -12.19 0.19 1.43
C VAL A 246 -13.66 0.50 1.14
N LEU A 247 -13.92 1.49 0.29
CA LEU A 247 -15.27 1.80 -0.18
C LEU A 247 -15.51 1.11 -1.53
N GLN A 248 -16.75 0.69 -1.75
CA GLN A 248 -17.20 0.35 -3.09
C GLN A 248 -17.25 1.62 -3.95
N GLU A 249 -16.89 1.52 -5.22
CA GLU A 249 -17.01 2.67 -6.12
C GLU A 249 -18.49 2.93 -6.41
N THR A 250 -18.97 4.09 -5.95
CA THR A 250 -20.31 4.63 -6.20
C THR A 250 -20.15 6.05 -6.76
N GLU A 251 -21.22 6.60 -7.35
CA GLU A 251 -21.18 7.99 -7.83
C GLU A 251 -20.84 8.98 -6.70
N VAL A 252 -21.37 8.75 -5.49
CA VAL A 252 -21.06 9.56 -4.30
C VAL A 252 -19.57 9.51 -3.98
N VAL A 253 -18.97 8.31 -3.98
CA VAL A 253 -17.54 8.12 -3.77
C VAL A 253 -16.72 8.81 -4.85
N THR A 254 -17.05 8.61 -6.13
CA THR A 254 -16.35 9.25 -7.25
C THR A 254 -16.37 10.78 -7.12
N GLN A 255 -17.55 11.36 -6.91
CA GLN A 255 -17.73 12.81 -6.84
C GLN A 255 -17.10 13.40 -5.59
N GLY A 256 -17.27 12.75 -4.42
CA GLY A 256 -16.65 13.19 -3.17
C GLY A 256 -15.13 13.26 -3.28
N MET A 257 -14.51 12.23 -3.85
CA MET A 257 -13.06 12.22 -4.08
C MET A 257 -12.60 13.30 -5.06
N LYS A 258 -13.37 13.60 -6.12
CA LYS A 258 -13.04 14.65 -7.10
C LYS A 258 -13.21 16.06 -6.53
N GLN A 259 -14.27 16.30 -5.77
CA GLN A 259 -14.62 17.63 -5.27
C GLN A 259 -13.69 18.09 -4.14
N TYR A 260 -13.20 17.14 -3.33
CA TYR A 260 -12.46 17.43 -2.09
C TYR A 260 -11.01 16.91 -2.11
N VAL A 261 -10.38 16.81 -3.29
CA VAL A 261 -8.97 16.40 -3.43
C VAL A 261 -8.07 17.17 -2.46
N GLY A 262 -7.29 16.43 -1.66
CA GLY A 262 -6.37 16.99 -0.67
C GLY A 262 -7.02 17.54 0.60
N LYS A 263 -8.36 17.57 0.69
CA LYS A 263 -9.12 18.09 1.82
C LYS A 263 -9.69 16.94 2.66
N ARG A 264 -8.85 16.43 3.59
CA ARG A 264 -9.13 15.22 4.38
C ARG A 264 -10.48 15.26 5.10
N LYS A 265 -10.76 16.34 5.83
CA LYS A 265 -11.97 16.45 6.66
C LYS A 265 -13.23 16.54 5.82
N GLU A 266 -13.19 17.32 4.75
CA GLU A 266 -14.28 17.52 3.81
C GLU A 266 -14.57 16.24 3.05
N THR A 267 -13.54 15.51 2.61
CA THR A 267 -13.67 14.18 2.00
C THR A 267 -14.31 13.20 2.98
N ALA A 268 -13.83 13.14 4.23
CA ALA A 268 -14.40 12.27 5.25
C ALA A 268 -15.88 12.59 5.55
N ASN A 269 -16.25 13.87 5.62
CA ASN A 269 -17.63 14.28 5.82
C ASN A 269 -18.52 13.92 4.61
N ALA A 270 -18.02 14.12 3.39
CA ALA A 270 -18.76 13.80 2.17
C ALA A 270 -19.03 12.30 2.04
N LEU A 271 -18.12 11.47 2.53
CA LEU A 271 -18.20 10.01 2.47
C LEU A 271 -18.70 9.36 3.77
N ALA A 272 -19.20 10.15 4.74
CA ALA A 272 -19.59 9.64 6.05
C ALA A 272 -20.79 8.68 6.02
N GLY A 273 -21.61 8.75 4.96
CA GLY A 273 -22.75 7.83 4.74
C GLY A 273 -22.40 6.55 4.00
N GLU A 274 -21.19 6.46 3.42
CA GLU A 274 -20.76 5.27 2.68
C GLU A 274 -20.32 4.17 3.65
N ILE A 275 -20.72 2.93 3.37
CA ILE A 275 -20.40 1.77 4.20
C ILE A 275 -19.15 1.08 3.63
N PRO A 276 -18.04 0.98 4.39
CA PRO A 276 -16.87 0.23 3.93
C PRO A 276 -17.16 -1.25 3.72
N LEU A 277 -16.46 -1.85 2.77
CA LEU A 277 -16.48 -3.28 2.50
C LEU A 277 -16.05 -4.07 3.75
N GLU A 278 -16.76 -5.17 4.02
CA GLU A 278 -16.48 -6.03 5.16
C GLU A 278 -15.24 -6.90 4.88
N ILE A 279 -14.08 -6.46 5.36
CA ILE A 279 -12.81 -7.18 5.22
C ILE A 279 -12.52 -7.93 6.51
N THR A 280 -12.45 -9.26 6.43
CA THR A 280 -12.09 -10.11 7.57
C THR A 280 -10.58 -10.06 7.85
N ARG A 281 -10.17 -10.12 9.12
CA ARG A 281 -8.74 -10.17 9.48
C ARG A 281 -8.06 -11.40 8.86
N GLY A 282 -6.90 -11.20 8.22
CA GLY A 282 -6.21 -12.23 7.44
C GLY A 282 -6.71 -12.39 6.00
N GLN A 283 -7.71 -11.61 5.58
CA GLN A 283 -8.14 -11.52 4.19
C GLN A 283 -7.10 -10.74 3.42
N ILE A 284 -6.65 -11.31 2.30
CA ILE A 284 -5.81 -10.58 1.36
C ILE A 284 -6.76 -9.78 0.47
N ILE A 285 -6.52 -8.48 0.40
CA ILE A 285 -7.17 -7.59 -0.55
C ILE A 285 -6.17 -7.25 -1.66
N ARG A 286 -6.66 -7.22 -2.89
CA ARG A 286 -5.99 -6.66 -4.05
C ARG A 286 -6.76 -5.43 -4.47
N PHE A 287 -6.05 -4.35 -4.73
CA PHE A 287 -6.63 -3.16 -5.33
C PHE A 287 -5.69 -2.56 -6.37
N SER A 288 -6.27 -2.10 -7.47
CA SER A 288 -5.54 -1.38 -8.49
C SER A 288 -5.14 0.02 -8.02
N TRP A 289 -4.23 0.62 -8.76
CA TRP A 289 -3.81 2.00 -8.53
C TRP A 289 -3.63 2.75 -9.85
N GLY A 290 -3.67 4.08 -9.79
CA GLY A 290 -3.44 4.97 -10.94
C GLY A 290 -4.59 5.05 -11.95
N GLN A 291 -5.70 4.35 -11.72
CA GLN A 291 -6.93 4.45 -12.51
C GLN A 291 -7.97 5.31 -11.78
N GLU A 292 -8.90 5.91 -12.51
CA GLU A 292 -9.92 6.80 -11.95
C GLU A 292 -10.88 6.07 -11.02
N ASP A 293 -11.18 4.81 -11.34
CA ASP A 293 -12.02 3.88 -10.59
C ASP A 293 -11.20 2.91 -9.72
N SER A 294 -9.92 3.20 -9.48
CA SER A 294 -9.15 2.49 -8.46
C SER A 294 -9.82 2.63 -7.08
N PRO A 295 -9.83 1.57 -6.24
CA PRO A 295 -10.57 1.58 -4.99
C PRO A 295 -10.15 2.69 -4.03
N VAL A 296 -11.14 3.40 -3.50
CA VAL A 296 -10.95 4.37 -2.43
C VAL A 296 -10.74 3.63 -1.11
N HIS A 297 -9.64 3.94 -0.44
CA HIS A 297 -9.28 3.26 0.79
C HIS A 297 -8.66 4.20 1.81
N SER A 298 -8.57 3.72 3.06
CA SER A 298 -7.99 4.45 4.16
C SER A 298 -7.43 3.53 5.23
N GLU A 299 -6.48 4.05 6.00
CA GLU A 299 -6.17 3.50 7.31
C GLU A 299 -7.42 3.55 8.21
N PRO A 300 -7.68 2.50 9.01
CA PRO A 300 -8.73 2.54 10.01
C PRO A 300 -8.33 3.41 11.20
N ASP A 301 -9.32 3.82 12.00
CA ASP A 301 -9.06 4.36 13.34
C ASP A 301 -8.20 3.36 14.14
N LEU A 302 -7.02 3.81 14.57
CA LEU A 302 -6.02 2.97 15.23
C LEU A 302 -6.33 2.86 16.71
N VAL A 303 -7.52 2.37 17.06
CA VAL A 303 -7.95 2.13 18.45
C VAL A 303 -7.16 1.03 19.16
N ALA A 304 -6.37 0.24 18.41
CA ALA A 304 -5.51 -0.82 18.88
C ALA A 304 -4.22 -0.90 18.04
N GLU A 305 -3.23 -1.62 18.57
CA GLU A 305 -2.02 -2.01 17.84
C GLU A 305 -2.37 -2.70 16.52
N ARG A 306 -1.59 -2.42 15.46
CA ARG A 306 -1.84 -2.97 14.13
C ARG A 306 -0.55 -3.45 13.47
N VAL A 307 -0.63 -4.64 12.86
CA VAL A 307 0.43 -5.18 11.99
C VAL A 307 -0.18 -5.40 10.61
N PHE A 308 0.31 -4.62 9.66
CA PHE A 308 -0.14 -4.60 8.29
C PHE A 308 1.01 -4.98 7.37
N ILE A 309 0.74 -5.80 6.36
CA ILE A 309 1.71 -6.12 5.32
C ILE A 309 1.13 -5.79 3.97
N SER A 310 1.98 -5.34 3.05
CA SER A 310 1.60 -5.12 1.66
C SER A 310 2.74 -5.39 0.70
N CYS A 311 2.40 -5.66 -0.56
CA CYS A 311 3.38 -5.70 -1.63
C CYS A 311 2.86 -5.16 -2.96
N ILE A 312 3.79 -4.72 -3.79
CA ILE A 312 3.60 -4.39 -5.20
C ILE A 312 4.63 -5.19 -5.99
N TYR A 313 4.17 -5.83 -7.06
CA TYR A 313 5.02 -6.55 -8.01
C TYR A 313 5.20 -5.75 -9.29
N GLY A 314 6.30 -6.00 -9.97
CA GLY A 314 6.59 -5.43 -11.28
C GLY A 314 7.93 -5.92 -11.81
N SER A 315 8.33 -5.35 -12.93
CA SER A 315 9.69 -5.52 -13.46
C SER A 315 10.73 -4.87 -12.55
N ILE A 316 12.00 -5.23 -12.75
CA ILE A 316 13.11 -4.61 -12.03
C ILE A 316 13.14 -3.08 -12.24
N SER A 317 12.87 -2.60 -13.45
CA SER A 317 12.88 -1.15 -13.73
C SER A 317 11.74 -0.44 -13.02
N GLU A 318 10.54 -1.01 -13.06
CA GLU A 318 9.36 -0.46 -12.40
C GLU A 318 9.57 -0.29 -10.89
N ILE A 319 10.04 -1.34 -10.21
CA ILE A 319 10.29 -1.27 -8.76
C ILE A 319 11.44 -0.30 -8.44
N LYS A 320 12.47 -0.19 -9.30
CA LYS A 320 13.51 0.84 -9.16
C LYS A 320 12.96 2.25 -9.29
N ASP A 321 12.03 2.49 -10.21
CA ASP A 321 11.41 3.81 -10.40
C ASP A 321 10.53 4.23 -9.22
N ILE A 322 9.74 3.30 -8.68
CA ILE A 322 8.98 3.52 -7.42
C ILE A 322 9.95 3.90 -6.30
N THR A 323 11.05 3.16 -6.18
CA THR A 323 12.05 3.38 -5.14
C THR A 323 12.75 4.73 -5.31
N ALA A 324 13.13 5.11 -6.54
CA ALA A 324 13.80 6.36 -6.83
C ALA A 324 12.93 7.59 -6.52
N THR A 325 11.64 7.52 -6.89
CA THR A 325 10.66 8.57 -6.58
C THR A 325 10.47 8.75 -5.08
N ARG A 326 10.56 7.67 -4.30
CA ARG A 326 10.47 7.72 -2.82
C ARG A 326 11.78 8.18 -2.15
N ARG A 327 12.94 7.79 -2.67
CA ARG A 327 14.26 8.20 -2.15
C ARG A 327 14.47 9.71 -2.18
N GLN A 328 13.84 10.43 -3.10
CA GLN A 328 13.93 11.89 -3.14
C GLN A 328 13.36 12.57 -1.88
N LYS A 329 12.57 11.86 -1.05
CA LYS A 329 11.96 12.43 0.16
C LYS A 329 12.52 11.90 1.48
N ILE A 330 13.22 10.76 1.49
CA ILE A 330 13.68 10.13 2.74
C ILE A 330 15.10 9.59 2.52
N GLY A 331 16.06 10.08 3.31
CA GLY A 331 17.47 9.64 3.33
C GLY A 331 17.66 8.25 3.93
N ASP A 332 16.84 7.28 3.52
CA ASP A 332 16.72 5.97 4.15
C ASP A 332 17.64 4.92 3.51
N LEU A 333 18.53 4.33 4.31
CA LEU A 333 19.39 3.22 3.88
C LEU A 333 18.58 1.95 3.55
N GLN A 334 17.36 1.81 4.07
CA GLN A 334 16.45 0.71 3.71
C GLN A 334 15.91 0.82 2.27
N ALA A 335 16.10 1.96 1.61
CA ALA A 335 15.59 2.18 0.26
C ALA A 335 16.51 1.59 -0.83
N GLN A 336 17.59 0.87 -0.52
CA GLN A 336 18.47 0.30 -1.55
C GLN A 336 17.81 -0.88 -2.27
N PHE A 337 17.85 -0.86 -3.61
CA PHE A 337 17.33 -1.94 -4.43
C PHE A 337 18.27 -3.14 -4.31
N ARG A 338 17.72 -4.30 -3.96
CA ARG A 338 18.46 -5.52 -3.65
C ARG A 338 18.49 -6.45 -4.87
N ASN A 339 19.69 -6.94 -5.19
CA ASN A 339 19.94 -7.77 -6.37
C ASN A 339 20.15 -9.26 -6.02
N GLU A 340 19.74 -9.66 -4.81
CA GLU A 340 20.05 -10.91 -4.05
C GLU A 340 20.97 -10.69 -2.85
#